data_AF-A0A353E1L8-F1
#
_entry.id   AF-A0A353E1L8-F1
#
_cell.length_a   1.000
_cell.length_b   1.000
_cell.length_c   1.000
_cell.angle_alpha   90.00
_cell.angle_beta   90.00
_cell.angle_gamma   90.00
#
_symmetry.space_group_name_H-M   'P 1'
#
loop_
_entity.id
_entity.type
_entity.pdbx_description
1 polymer ?
#
loop_
_entity_poly.entity_id
_entity_poly.type
_entity_poly.pdbx_seq_one_letter_code
_entity_poly.pdbx_strand_id
1 'polypeptide(L)'
;MYYGTDAALMVRGSQAWMFKEADAPMLGWEVYAKKDTFFKEVGIYLVANATKLTTVTGSGEEDAKDNPYNDTPLYYALENFVHNAYVHQSGVEDFIAGFGDEDEEVLREYLVELEGSKKPAANYKHGYEANVIACKAHEAILGNKRIEIPSELFELA
;
A
#
# COMPACT_ATOMS: atom_id res chain seq x y z
N MET A 1 -2.95 0.57 21.08
CA MET A 1 -4.29 1.12 21.31
C MET A 1 -4.21 2.61 21.05
N TYR A 2 -5.05 3.14 20.18
CA TYR A 2 -5.21 4.58 19.95
C TYR A 2 -6.53 5.00 20.57
N TYR A 3 -6.55 6.12 21.28
CA TYR A 3 -7.73 6.61 21.99
C TYR A 3 -8.22 7.88 21.32
N GLY A 4 -9.50 7.91 20.96
CA GLY A 4 -10.22 9.10 20.49
C GLY A 4 -11.30 9.50 21.49
N THR A 5 -12.05 10.55 21.13
CA THR A 5 -13.16 11.06 21.96
C THR A 5 -14.38 10.15 21.91
N ASP A 6 -14.68 9.57 20.74
CA ASP A 6 -15.90 8.79 20.50
C ASP A 6 -15.65 7.27 20.35
N ALA A 7 -14.37 6.88 20.23
CA ALA A 7 -13.97 5.50 20.04
C ALA A 7 -12.49 5.26 20.37
N ALA A 8 -12.16 4.02 20.73
CA ALA A 8 -10.80 3.52 20.83
C ALA A 8 -10.50 2.52 19.70
N LEU A 9 -9.31 2.59 19.11
CA LEU A 9 -8.83 1.68 18.06
C LEU A 9 -7.73 0.76 18.61
N MET A 10 -7.98 -0.54 18.59
CA MET A 10 -6.96 -1.56 18.83
C MET A 10 -6.42 -2.05 17.50
N VAL A 11 -5.18 -1.71 17.18
CA VAL A 11 -4.46 -2.29 16.04
C VAL A 11 -3.56 -3.41 16.56
N ARG A 12 -3.65 -4.60 15.98
CA ARG A 12 -2.78 -5.74 16.26
C ARG A 12 -2.45 -6.46 14.96
N GLY A 13 -1.18 -6.38 14.55
CA GLY A 13 -0.74 -6.95 13.28
C GLY A 13 -1.52 -6.34 12.11
N SER A 14 -2.15 -7.18 11.30
CA SER A 14 -2.97 -6.80 10.14
C SER A 14 -4.43 -6.49 10.47
N GLN A 15 -4.85 -6.63 11.73
CA GLN A 15 -6.24 -6.42 12.14
C GLN A 15 -6.38 -5.18 13.02
N ALA A 16 -7.51 -4.51 12.88
CA ALA A 16 -7.90 -3.39 13.72
C ALA A 16 -9.35 -3.54 14.18
N TRP A 17 -9.59 -3.34 15.47
CA TRP A 17 -10.92 -3.29 16.06
C TRP A 17 -11.17 -1.88 16.58
N MET A 18 -12.35 -1.35 16.30
CA MET A 18 -12.85 -0.11 16.87
C MET A 18 -13.85 -0.43 17.97
N PHE A 19 -13.63 0.15 19.13
CA PHE A 19 -14.52 0.08 20.28
C PHE A 19 -15.19 1.43 20.40
N LYS A 20 -16.51 1.46 20.24
CA LYS A 20 -17.29 2.69 20.35
C LYS A 20 -17.59 2.97 21.82
N GLU A 21 -17.43 4.22 22.25
CA GLU A 21 -17.82 4.62 23.61
C GLU A 21 -19.34 4.53 23.80
N ALA A 22 -19.78 4.26 25.03
CA ALA A 22 -21.19 3.98 25.32
C ALA A 22 -22.12 5.17 25.03
N ASP A 23 -21.60 6.39 25.06
CA ASP A 23 -22.30 7.66 24.87
C ASP A 23 -22.07 8.31 23.49
N ALA A 24 -21.27 7.69 22.62
CA ALA A 24 -20.95 8.24 21.31
C ALA A 24 -22.19 8.23 20.36
N PRO A 25 -22.47 9.33 19.64
CA PRO A 25 -23.63 9.45 18.77
C PRO A 25 -23.60 8.43 17.62
N MET A 26 -24.78 7.97 17.16
CA MET A 26 -24.89 7.06 16.03
C MET A 26 -24.62 7.81 14.73
N LEU A 27 -23.53 7.46 14.03
CA LEU A 27 -23.06 8.17 12.85
C LEU A 27 -23.48 7.49 11.53
N GLY A 28 -24.21 6.37 11.61
CA GLY A 28 -24.80 5.66 10.47
C GLY A 28 -23.84 4.71 9.74
N TRP A 29 -22.56 4.71 10.07
CA TRP A 29 -21.59 3.74 9.52
C TRP A 29 -21.62 2.39 10.25
N GLU A 30 -22.24 2.33 11.43
CA GLU A 30 -22.30 1.13 12.28
C GLU A 30 -23.03 -0.04 11.60
N VAL A 31 -23.91 0.26 10.63
CA VAL A 31 -24.63 -0.75 9.82
C VAL A 31 -23.73 -1.49 8.84
N TYR A 32 -22.58 -0.89 8.48
CA TYR A 32 -21.57 -1.48 7.61
C TYR A 32 -20.44 -2.14 8.40
N ALA A 33 -20.41 -1.94 9.71
CA ALA A 33 -19.40 -2.52 10.58
C ALA A 33 -19.82 -3.93 11.03
N LYS A 34 -18.86 -4.85 11.06
CA LYS A 34 -19.08 -6.21 11.57
C LYS A 34 -18.84 -6.23 13.08
N LYS A 35 -19.71 -6.92 13.81
CA LYS A 35 -19.57 -7.14 15.25
C LYS A 35 -18.75 -8.40 15.49
N ASP A 36 -17.70 -8.30 16.30
CA ASP A 36 -16.91 -9.44 16.75
C ASP A 36 -16.84 -9.48 18.27
N THR A 37 -16.82 -10.68 18.85
CA THR A 37 -16.71 -10.84 20.30
C THR A 37 -15.24 -11.06 20.65
N PHE A 38 -14.63 -10.06 21.27
CA PHE A 38 -13.21 -10.10 21.65
C PHE A 38 -13.07 -9.97 23.16
N PHE A 39 -12.44 -10.97 23.81
CA PHE A 39 -12.06 -10.94 25.23
C PHE A 39 -13.14 -10.48 26.23
N LYS A 40 -14.44 -10.74 25.93
CA LYS A 40 -15.67 -10.43 26.69
C LYS A 40 -16.39 -9.12 26.33
N GLU A 41 -15.87 -8.35 25.38
CA GLU A 41 -16.56 -7.16 24.84
C GLU A 41 -16.89 -7.34 23.36
N VAL A 42 -17.92 -6.62 22.89
CA VAL A 42 -18.29 -6.60 21.47
C VAL A 42 -17.56 -5.44 20.82
N GLY A 43 -16.53 -5.75 20.04
CA GLY A 43 -15.85 -4.79 19.18
C GLY A 43 -16.54 -4.71 17.82
N ILE A 44 -16.37 -3.58 17.13
CA ILE A 44 -16.79 -3.44 15.73
C ILE A 44 -15.55 -3.22 14.86
N TYR A 45 -15.46 -3.96 13.76
CA TYR A 45 -14.36 -3.82 12.81
C TYR A 45 -14.90 -3.56 11.41
N LEU A 46 -14.14 -2.80 10.64
CA LEU A 46 -14.43 -2.52 9.24
C LEU A 46 -13.51 -3.39 8.40
N VAL A 47 -14.11 -4.19 7.52
CA VAL A 47 -13.38 -5.00 6.55
C VAL A 47 -13.08 -4.13 5.33
N ALA A 48 -11.82 -4.04 4.93
CA ALA A 48 -11.45 -3.45 3.65
C ALA A 48 -12.19 -4.21 2.53
N ASN A 49 -12.81 -3.50 1.58
CA ASN A 49 -13.76 -4.01 0.58
C ASN A 49 -15.21 -4.30 1.05
N ALA A 50 -15.66 -3.79 2.20
CA ALA A 50 -17.07 -3.85 2.62
C ALA A 50 -18.04 -2.97 1.78
N THR A 51 -17.55 -2.27 0.75
CA THR A 51 -18.38 -1.46 -0.16
C THR A 51 -19.13 -2.33 -1.17
N LYS A 52 -20.30 -2.82 -0.74
CA LYS A 52 -21.52 -3.21 -1.49
C LYS A 52 -21.45 -4.17 -2.71
N LEU A 53 -20.30 -4.58 -3.24
CA LEU A 53 -20.26 -5.49 -4.40
C LEU A 53 -19.89 -6.94 -4.05
N THR A 54 -19.06 -7.17 -3.04
CA THR A 54 -18.62 -8.50 -2.58
C THR A 54 -19.59 -9.17 -1.59
N THR A 55 -20.55 -8.43 -1.04
CA THR A 55 -21.59 -8.97 -0.15
C THR A 55 -22.64 -9.80 -0.89
N VAL A 56 -22.73 -9.69 -2.22
CA VAL A 56 -23.73 -10.41 -3.03
C VAL A 56 -23.23 -11.80 -3.46
N THR A 57 -21.92 -12.04 -3.49
CA THR A 57 -21.32 -13.30 -3.99
C THR A 57 -20.95 -14.29 -2.89
N GLY A 58 -21.19 -13.98 -1.61
CA GLY A 58 -20.92 -14.89 -0.50
C GLY A 58 -19.44 -15.21 -0.24
N SER A 59 -18.51 -14.57 -0.93
CA SER A 59 -17.07 -14.85 -0.86
C SER A 59 -16.31 -14.03 0.20
N GLY A 60 -16.95 -13.04 0.84
CA GLY A 60 -16.23 -12.11 1.74
C GLY A 60 -15.88 -12.63 3.14
N GLU A 61 -16.38 -13.78 3.59
CA GLU A 61 -16.19 -14.26 4.97
C GLU A 61 -14.98 -15.17 5.18
N GLU A 62 -14.65 -16.03 4.19
CA GLU A 62 -13.45 -16.88 4.25
C GLU A 62 -12.21 -16.13 3.76
N ASP A 63 -12.32 -15.32 2.70
CA ASP A 63 -11.20 -14.53 2.15
C ASP A 63 -10.66 -13.49 3.17
N ALA A 64 -11.50 -12.99 4.07
CA ALA A 64 -11.11 -12.03 5.11
C ALA A 64 -10.50 -12.69 6.36
N LYS A 65 -10.69 -14.01 6.53
CA LYS A 65 -10.03 -14.84 7.57
C LYS A 65 -8.81 -15.56 7.04
N ASP A 66 -8.66 -15.62 5.72
CA ASP A 66 -7.49 -16.18 5.08
C ASP A 66 -6.26 -15.38 5.49
N ASN A 67 -5.14 -16.08 5.65
CA ASN A 67 -3.95 -15.54 6.30
C ASN A 67 -3.53 -14.20 5.64
N PRO A 68 -3.67 -13.05 6.33
CA PRO A 68 -3.33 -11.75 5.75
C PRO A 68 -1.82 -11.61 5.46
N TYR A 69 -1.02 -12.60 5.87
CA TYR A 69 0.41 -12.71 5.56
C TYR A 69 0.71 -13.39 4.22
N ASN A 70 -0.29 -13.82 3.43
CA ASN A 70 -0.04 -14.22 2.04
C ASN A 70 0.28 -12.98 1.18
N ASP A 71 -0.44 -11.88 1.43
CA ASP A 71 -0.34 -10.64 0.67
C ASP A 71 0.56 -9.61 1.37
N THR A 72 1.79 -10.01 1.71
CA THR A 72 2.75 -9.07 2.31
C THR A 72 3.14 -7.95 1.32
N PRO A 73 3.62 -6.78 1.82
CA PRO A 73 4.22 -5.78 0.94
C PRO A 73 5.35 -6.36 0.07
N LEU A 74 6.07 -7.37 0.57
CA LEU A 74 7.08 -8.09 -0.19
C LEU A 74 6.48 -8.93 -1.32
N TYR A 75 5.36 -9.61 -1.07
CA TYR A 75 4.65 -10.38 -2.09
C TYR A 75 4.25 -9.48 -3.27
N TYR A 76 3.59 -8.35 -3.00
CA TYR A 76 3.21 -7.39 -4.04
C TYR A 76 4.42 -6.78 -4.76
N ALA A 77 5.50 -6.50 -4.03
CA ALA A 77 6.73 -6.00 -4.65
C ALA A 77 7.34 -7.03 -5.62
N LEU A 78 7.37 -8.31 -5.23
CA LEU A 78 7.87 -9.40 -6.08
C LEU A 78 6.95 -9.67 -7.27
N GLU A 79 5.63 -9.68 -7.06
CA GLU A 79 4.64 -9.83 -8.13
C GLU A 79 4.80 -8.72 -9.18
N ASN A 80 4.89 -7.46 -8.74
CA ASN A 80 5.08 -6.32 -9.63
C ASN A 80 6.43 -6.39 -10.34
N PHE A 81 7.49 -6.84 -9.65
CA PHE A 81 8.81 -7.03 -10.26
C PHE A 81 8.77 -8.07 -11.39
N VAL A 82 8.19 -9.24 -11.13
CA VAL A 82 8.08 -10.31 -12.14
C VAL A 82 7.26 -9.85 -13.33
N HIS A 83 6.13 -9.18 -13.09
CA HIS A 83 5.29 -8.64 -14.14
C HIS A 83 6.05 -7.59 -14.99
N ASN A 84 6.71 -6.64 -14.34
CA ASN A 84 7.43 -5.57 -15.04
C ASN A 84 8.65 -6.09 -15.80
N ALA A 85 9.34 -7.11 -15.28
CA ALA A 85 10.45 -7.76 -15.96
C ALA A 85 9.98 -8.46 -17.25
N TYR A 86 8.85 -9.18 -17.17
CA TYR A 86 8.26 -9.81 -18.35
C TYR A 86 7.83 -8.77 -19.39
N VAL A 87 7.12 -7.72 -18.98
CA VAL A 87 6.67 -6.62 -19.87
C VAL A 87 7.87 -5.93 -20.53
N HIS A 88 8.95 -5.74 -19.80
CA HIS A 88 10.19 -5.18 -20.36
C HIS A 88 10.84 -6.13 -21.36
N GLN A 89 10.92 -7.43 -21.06
CA GLN A 89 11.50 -8.41 -21.97
C GLN A 89 10.67 -8.53 -23.25
N SER A 90 9.36 -8.68 -23.13
CA SER A 90 8.47 -8.79 -24.30
C SER A 90 8.54 -7.54 -25.18
N GLY A 91 8.63 -6.35 -24.57
CA GLY A 91 8.83 -5.12 -25.32
C GLY A 91 10.13 -5.09 -26.12
N VAL A 92 11.24 -5.57 -25.53
CA VAL A 92 12.52 -5.68 -26.26
C VAL A 92 12.41 -6.69 -27.42
N GLU A 93 11.79 -7.84 -27.19
CA GLU A 93 11.58 -8.86 -28.23
C GLU A 93 10.71 -8.34 -29.37
N ASP A 94 9.61 -7.64 -29.06
CA ASP A 94 8.72 -7.01 -30.04
C ASP A 94 9.43 -5.90 -30.84
N PHE A 95 10.26 -5.10 -30.17
CA PHE A 95 11.05 -4.05 -30.82
C PHE A 95 12.06 -4.65 -31.81
N ILE A 96 12.82 -5.66 -31.38
CA ILE A 96 13.81 -6.33 -32.24
C ILE A 96 13.12 -7.00 -33.44
N ALA A 97 11.96 -7.62 -33.22
CA ALA A 97 11.19 -8.25 -34.31
C ALA A 97 10.63 -7.23 -35.31
N GLY A 98 10.28 -6.02 -34.86
CA GLY A 98 9.70 -4.97 -35.71
C GLY A 98 10.73 -4.07 -36.41
N PHE A 99 11.82 -3.73 -35.72
CA PHE A 99 12.76 -2.68 -36.12
C PHE A 99 14.22 -3.14 -36.24
N GLY A 100 14.58 -4.33 -35.75
CA GLY A 100 15.97 -4.80 -35.68
C GLY A 100 16.71 -4.34 -34.42
N ASP A 101 18.02 -4.61 -34.36
CA ASP A 101 18.88 -4.42 -33.16
C ASP A 101 19.86 -3.25 -33.30
N GLU A 102 19.63 -2.32 -34.22
CA GLU A 102 20.65 -1.33 -34.61
C GLU A 102 20.50 0.04 -33.94
N ASP A 103 19.35 0.35 -33.31
CA ASP A 103 19.05 1.68 -32.78
C ASP A 103 18.72 1.68 -31.27
N GLU A 104 19.74 1.89 -30.45
CA GLU A 104 19.63 1.92 -28.97
C GLU A 104 18.82 3.11 -28.46
N GLU A 105 18.86 4.26 -29.15
CA GLU A 105 18.10 5.45 -28.77
C GLU A 105 16.59 5.23 -28.95
N VAL A 106 16.19 4.63 -30.08
CA VAL A 106 14.79 4.35 -30.39
C VAL A 106 14.22 3.25 -29.49
N LEU A 107 15.04 2.25 -29.16
CA LEU A 107 14.67 1.23 -28.17
C LEU A 107 14.37 1.88 -26.81
N ARG A 108 15.17 2.86 -26.38
CA ARG A 108 14.95 3.57 -25.12
C ARG A 108 13.63 4.34 -25.12
N GLU A 109 13.32 5.07 -26.19
CA GLU A 109 12.04 5.80 -26.31
C GLU A 109 10.85 4.83 -26.28
N TYR A 110 10.94 3.73 -27.01
CA TYR A 110 9.91 2.68 -27.02
C TYR A 110 9.68 2.08 -25.62
N LEU A 111 10.75 1.80 -24.87
CA LEU A 111 10.65 1.28 -23.50
C LEU A 111 10.06 2.27 -22.49
N VAL A 112 10.21 3.58 -22.74
CA VAL A 112 9.56 4.64 -21.94
C VAL A 112 8.07 4.68 -22.21
N GLU A 113 7.62 4.56 -23.47
CA GLU A 113 6.19 4.46 -23.79
C GLU A 113 5.55 3.23 -23.13
N LEU A 114 6.32 2.15 -23.01
CA LEU A 114 5.90 0.90 -22.38
C LEU A 114 5.75 1.00 -20.86
N GLU A 115 6.20 2.08 -20.21
CA GLU A 115 6.00 2.29 -18.76
C GLU A 115 4.53 2.32 -18.36
N GLY A 116 3.63 2.81 -19.22
CA GLY A 116 2.20 2.83 -18.93
C GLY A 116 1.57 1.44 -18.75
N SER A 117 2.22 0.40 -19.27
CA SER A 117 1.79 -1.00 -19.12
C SER A 117 2.41 -1.71 -17.91
N LYS A 118 3.37 -1.07 -17.22
CA LYS A 118 4.03 -1.63 -16.04
C LYS A 118 3.19 -1.36 -14.79
N LYS A 119 3.21 -2.31 -13.85
CA LYS A 119 2.63 -2.13 -12.51
C LYS A 119 3.48 -1.13 -11.69
N PRO A 120 2.89 -0.42 -10.72
CA PRO A 120 3.63 0.49 -9.85
C PRO A 120 4.79 -0.23 -9.15
N ALA A 121 6.00 0.30 -9.31
CA ALA A 121 7.20 -0.21 -8.69
C ALA A 121 8.01 0.93 -8.07
N ALA A 122 8.65 0.66 -6.94
CA ALA A 122 9.59 1.60 -6.34
C ALA A 122 10.79 1.75 -7.29
N ASN A 123 11.03 2.96 -7.76
CA ASN A 123 12.25 3.29 -8.50
C ASN A 123 13.35 3.79 -7.53
N TYR A 124 14.56 3.99 -8.05
CA TYR A 124 15.70 4.46 -7.26
C TYR A 124 15.41 5.79 -6.54
N LYS A 125 14.64 6.68 -7.17
CA LYS A 125 14.26 7.98 -6.61
C LYS A 125 13.35 7.82 -5.39
N HIS A 126 12.30 7.00 -5.49
CA HIS A 126 11.42 6.71 -4.35
C HIS A 126 12.21 6.09 -3.17
N GLY A 127 13.17 5.20 -3.45
CA GLY A 127 14.05 4.64 -2.43
C GLY A 127 14.94 5.68 -1.75
N TYR A 128 15.51 6.61 -2.53
CA TYR A 128 16.30 7.73 -2.02
C TYR A 128 15.46 8.67 -1.15
N GLU A 129 14.28 9.08 -1.63
CA GLU A 129 13.37 9.96 -0.90
C GLU A 129 12.93 9.35 0.44
N ALA A 130 12.56 8.07 0.44
CA ALA A 130 12.19 7.34 1.66
C ALA A 130 13.35 7.30 2.68
N ASN A 131 14.58 7.07 2.20
CA ASN A 131 15.77 7.04 3.05
C ASN A 131 16.10 8.41 3.65
N VAL A 132 16.02 9.48 2.85
CA VAL A 132 16.20 10.87 3.32
C VAL A 132 15.21 11.20 4.44
N ILE A 133 13.93 10.87 4.26
CA ILE A 133 12.90 11.09 5.27
C ILE A 133 13.19 10.29 6.55
N ALA A 134 13.55 9.01 6.41
CA ALA A 134 13.87 8.15 7.56
C ALA A 134 15.05 8.70 8.37
N CYS A 135 16.13 9.13 7.69
CA CYS A 135 17.29 9.74 8.32
C CYS A 135 16.93 11.06 9.03
N LYS A 136 16.13 11.92 8.41
CA LYS A 136 15.72 13.20 9.01
C LYS A 136 14.75 13.03 10.18
N ALA A 137 13.85 12.05 10.10
CA ALA A 137 13.00 11.67 11.22
C ALA A 137 13.84 11.16 12.40
N HIS A 138 14.84 10.32 12.15
CA HIS A 138 15.75 9.83 13.17
C HIS A 138 16.56 10.96 13.83
N GLU A 139 17.08 11.90 13.03
CA GLU A 139 17.78 13.09 13.51
C GLU A 139 16.89 13.96 14.40
N ALA A 140 15.62 14.15 14.03
CA ALA A 140 14.65 14.93 14.79
C ALA A 140 14.33 14.29 16.15
N ILE A 141 14.22 12.96 16.19
CA ILE A 141 13.96 12.19 17.41
C ILE A 141 15.16 12.29 18.37
N LEU A 142 16.39 12.07 17.88
CA LEU A 142 17.60 12.15 18.71
C LEU A 142 17.86 13.58 19.20
N GLY A 143 17.60 14.57 18.35
CA GLY A 143 17.80 15.98 18.69
C GLY A 143 16.67 16.61 19.50
N ASN A 144 15.54 15.90 19.69
CA ASN A 144 14.28 16.42 20.25
C ASN A 144 13.96 17.84 19.73
N LYS A 145 14.17 18.04 18.43
CA LYS A 145 14.03 19.33 17.76
C LYS A 145 13.28 19.14 16.45
N ARG A 146 12.51 20.14 16.07
CA ARG A 146 11.88 20.20 14.75
C ARG A 146 12.98 20.36 13.69
N ILE A 147 12.92 19.53 12.66
CA ILE A 147 13.79 19.62 11.49
C ILE A 147 12.92 19.90 10.28
N GLU A 148 13.25 20.95 9.53
CA GLU A 148 12.63 21.23 8.24
C GLU A 148 13.28 20.35 7.17
N ILE A 149 12.46 19.82 6.26
CA ILE A 149 12.92 18.99 5.16
C ILE A 149 12.83 19.82 3.88
N PRO A 150 13.90 20.53 3.49
CA PRO A 150 13.92 21.29 2.24
C PRO A 150 13.87 20.36 1.03
N SER A 151 13.19 20.82 -0.04
CA SER A 151 12.98 20.06 -1.27
C SER A 151 14.28 19.66 -1.98
N GLU A 152 15.34 20.45 -1.78
CA GLU A 152 16.70 20.22 -2.30
C GLU A 152 17.27 18.86 -1.87
N LEU A 153 16.84 18.33 -0.71
CA LEU A 153 17.30 17.02 -0.24
C LEU A 153 16.80 15.86 -1.11
N PHE A 154 15.80 16.08 -1.94
CA PHE A 154 15.22 15.07 -2.83
C PHE A 154 15.76 15.15 -4.27
N GLU A 155 16.65 16.09 -4.56
CA GLU A 155 17.31 16.21 -5.86
C GLU A 155 18.58 15.35 -5.88
N LEU A 156 18.70 14.49 -6.90
CA LEU A 156 19.91 13.72 -7.17
C LEU A 156 20.82 14.58 -8.05
N ALA A 157 22.06 14.78 -7.60
CA ALA A 157 23.09 15.55 -8.29
C ALA A 157 23.55 14.89 -9.61
#